data_AF-A0A7S0FUL7-F1
#
_entry.id   AF-A0A7S0FUL7-F1
#
_cell.length_a   1.000
_cell.length_b   1.000
_cell.length_c   1.000
_cell.angle_alpha   90.00
_cell.angle_beta   90.00
_cell.angle_gamma   90.00
#
_symmetry.space_group_name_H-M   'P 1'
#
loop_
_entity.id
_entity.type
_entity.pdbx_description
1 polymer ?
#
loop_
_entity_poly.entity_id
_entity_poly.type
_entity_poly.pdbx_seq_one_letter_code
_entity_poly.pdbx_strand_id
1 'polypeptide(L)'
;CPLSAARVQARVQRQRSVTRLRTGEAEGALEAAREALRLEPPGAAGRARSLRALLCVLMCPNRHQVEQSGGTAGEITTSSGSRSTEDEARELEMAILEYVVHPRVTAVERLAVCRCAFSPKCRGHGAVAPQCVVALCTSLDPERDAVWSEAAELLADEALTSSSGSTEATFSGAAEALRGLLDGLAPGSQCAQRLAACAWRLARATFLAGRLSEAAAWLKRSANLTGGGTDARVARALALVHWREGRAAAAAQCLDGGAGAWPTRDLRQALLQLLCTTALCELSEAECHVPELLQLPPPSVSAAVALAIEAAKLPGSEAVLACLQVALRWMLNHTKVPQDGGPVQSDMSTATCIPAIIVQSRVAFQVLVVAETCAAKPCHLLECLDLTLQVLALLDAAKGAVVDMSSAVHIRSCLIRRALAVVWHSAERELGSSQQRWADGAALMERAQALLAYLDGTAVAELSLRCGLLSARAHLRQASAAMVPEEVAACRLRAAEAAAEALRTSRALPGAGHMGGSGGLLRLQAVLAELDFALRLLGAAHKGAAVGPRQVALEAAESLTPRTPAVALLRMAGRAARRPGQGSAALHCLQASSAAAEDTAGPKG
;
A
#
# COMPACT_ATOMS: atom_id res chain seq x y z
N CYS A 1 -12.38 60.38 -10.08
CA CYS A 1 -13.64 59.60 -10.04
C CYS A 1 -13.90 59.10 -8.61
N PRO A 2 -14.99 59.51 -7.94
CA PRO A 2 -15.33 59.05 -6.59
C PRO A 2 -15.47 57.52 -6.46
N LEU A 3 -15.78 56.82 -7.56
CA LEU A 3 -15.80 55.36 -7.63
C LEU A 3 -14.43 54.69 -7.39
N SER A 4 -13.30 55.40 -7.51
CA SER A 4 -11.99 54.84 -7.17
C SER A 4 -11.73 54.84 -5.66
N ALA A 5 -12.25 55.81 -4.91
CA ALA A 5 -12.04 55.92 -3.47
C ALA A 5 -12.77 54.81 -2.71
N ALA A 6 -14.05 54.57 -3.01
CA ALA A 6 -14.82 53.49 -2.40
C ALA A 6 -14.21 52.10 -2.70
N ARG A 7 -13.70 51.88 -3.92
CA ARG A 7 -13.02 50.62 -4.29
C ARG A 7 -11.70 50.43 -3.54
N VAL A 8 -10.91 51.48 -3.37
CA VAL A 8 -9.67 51.44 -2.59
C VAL A 8 -10.00 51.17 -1.12
N GLN A 9 -10.99 51.85 -0.56
CA GLN A 9 -11.43 51.65 0.82
C GLN A 9 -11.96 50.23 1.04
N ALA A 10 -12.77 49.68 0.14
CA ALA A 10 -13.23 48.29 0.20
C ALA A 10 -12.06 47.29 0.14
N ARG A 11 -11.02 47.56 -0.68
CA ARG A 11 -9.80 46.75 -0.72
C ARG A 11 -9.02 46.82 0.60
N VAL A 12 -8.88 48.00 1.18
CA VAL A 12 -8.22 48.19 2.49
C VAL A 12 -8.98 47.45 3.58
N GLN A 13 -10.31 47.57 3.61
CA GLN A 13 -11.14 46.87 4.59
C GLN A 13 -11.07 45.34 4.45
N ARG A 14 -11.03 44.81 3.21
CA ARG A 14 -10.74 43.38 2.99
C ARG A 14 -9.38 42.95 3.54
N GLN A 15 -8.32 43.72 3.27
CA GLN A 15 -7.00 43.42 3.80
C GLN A 15 -6.98 43.44 5.33
N ARG A 16 -7.63 44.44 5.95
CA ARG A 16 -7.81 44.53 7.40
C ARG A 16 -8.56 43.32 7.95
N SER A 17 -9.63 42.86 7.29
CA SER A 17 -10.36 41.67 7.73
C SER A 17 -9.47 40.42 7.75
N VAL A 18 -8.63 40.22 6.72
CA VAL A 18 -7.71 39.07 6.67
C VAL A 18 -6.60 39.20 7.71
N THR A 19 -6.05 40.39 7.91
CA THR A 19 -5.00 40.62 8.92
C THR A 19 -5.55 40.40 10.33
N ARG A 20 -6.73 40.94 10.65
CA ARG A 20 -7.37 40.77 11.95
C ARG A 20 -7.76 39.33 12.23
N LEU A 21 -8.24 38.60 11.22
CA LEU A 21 -8.50 37.17 11.36
C LEU A 21 -7.21 36.39 11.69
N ARG A 22 -6.09 36.75 11.05
CA ARG A 22 -4.77 36.14 11.32
C ARG A 22 -4.21 36.48 12.70
N THR A 23 -4.58 37.63 13.27
CA THR A 23 -4.16 38.03 14.63
C THR A 23 -5.11 37.55 15.71
N GLY A 24 -6.19 36.82 15.36
CA GLY A 24 -7.18 36.33 16.33
C GLY A 24 -8.27 37.35 16.71
N GLU A 25 -8.30 38.53 16.09
CA GLU A 25 -9.33 39.55 16.31
C GLU A 25 -10.59 39.27 15.46
N ALA A 26 -11.35 38.23 15.81
CA ALA A 26 -12.50 37.77 15.01
C ALA A 26 -13.58 38.85 14.81
N GLU A 27 -13.98 39.57 15.87
CA GLU A 27 -14.98 40.64 15.79
C GLU A 27 -14.51 41.80 14.90
N GLY A 28 -13.26 42.23 15.09
CA GLY A 28 -12.67 43.28 14.27
C GLY A 28 -12.51 42.86 12.81
N ALA A 29 -12.27 41.58 12.53
CA ALA A 29 -12.25 41.04 11.18
C ALA A 29 -13.65 41.06 10.53
N LEU A 30 -14.68 40.74 11.31
CA LEU A 30 -16.08 40.72 10.88
C LEU A 30 -16.58 42.13 10.53
N GLU A 31 -16.29 43.12 11.37
CA GLU A 31 -16.61 44.52 11.12
C GLU A 31 -15.96 45.03 9.84
N ALA A 32 -14.67 44.75 9.66
CA ALA A 32 -13.93 45.14 8.46
C ALA A 32 -14.50 44.46 7.19
N ALA A 33 -14.90 43.20 7.28
CA ALA A 33 -15.53 42.49 6.17
C ALA A 33 -16.93 43.05 5.82
N ARG A 34 -17.77 43.35 6.84
CA ARG A 34 -19.08 44.00 6.66
C ARG A 34 -18.94 45.39 6.04
N GLU A 35 -17.95 46.16 6.47
CA GLU A 35 -17.69 47.50 5.91
C GLU A 35 -17.20 47.43 4.46
N ALA A 36 -16.34 46.47 4.12
CA ALA A 36 -15.96 46.22 2.74
C ALA A 36 -17.17 45.87 1.85
N LEU A 37 -18.15 45.14 2.39
CA LEU A 37 -19.37 44.76 1.68
C LEU A 37 -20.33 45.95 1.48
N ARG A 38 -20.47 46.84 2.46
CA ARG A 38 -21.27 48.08 2.34
C ARG A 38 -20.73 49.00 1.24
N LEU A 39 -19.41 49.06 1.10
CA LEU A 39 -18.71 49.87 0.09
C LEU A 39 -18.81 49.31 -1.34
N GLU A 40 -19.26 48.05 -1.50
CA GLU A 40 -19.39 47.39 -2.81
C GLU A 40 -20.86 46.99 -3.05
N PRO A 41 -21.67 47.85 -3.70
CA PRO A 41 -23.09 47.58 -3.95
C PRO A 41 -23.30 46.34 -4.85
N PRO A 42 -24.52 45.75 -4.88
CA PRO A 42 -24.82 44.58 -5.71
C PRO A 42 -24.39 44.80 -7.17
N GLY A 43 -23.72 43.80 -7.76
CA GLY A 43 -23.17 43.89 -9.12
C GLY A 43 -21.78 44.55 -9.24
N ALA A 44 -21.21 45.09 -8.17
CA ALA A 44 -19.83 45.57 -8.20
C ALA A 44 -18.84 44.39 -8.34
N ALA A 45 -17.87 44.49 -9.27
CA ALA A 45 -16.89 43.43 -9.55
C ALA A 45 -16.06 42.97 -8.32
N GLY A 46 -15.92 43.83 -7.30
CA GLY A 46 -15.25 43.49 -6.06
C GLY A 46 -16.11 42.73 -5.05
N ARG A 47 -17.45 42.82 -5.13
CA ARG A 47 -18.37 42.38 -4.08
C ARG A 47 -18.22 40.89 -3.74
N ALA A 48 -18.06 40.04 -4.75
CA ALA A 48 -17.79 38.61 -4.57
C ALA A 48 -16.54 38.34 -3.70
N ARG A 49 -15.50 39.16 -3.80
CA ARG A 49 -14.29 39.05 -2.96
C ARG A 49 -14.54 39.50 -1.53
N SER A 50 -15.40 40.50 -1.32
CA SER A 50 -15.76 40.97 0.02
C SER A 50 -16.68 39.98 0.74
N LEU A 51 -17.63 39.38 0.02
CA LEU A 51 -18.43 38.25 0.51
C LEU A 51 -17.56 37.05 0.87
N ARG A 52 -16.58 36.71 0.02
CA ARG A 52 -15.62 35.66 0.33
C ARG A 52 -14.81 35.97 1.59
N ALA A 53 -14.36 37.21 1.78
CA ALA A 53 -13.65 37.61 2.99
C ALA A 53 -14.56 37.47 4.24
N LEU A 54 -15.81 37.92 4.13
CA LEU A 54 -16.82 37.79 5.19
C LEU A 54 -17.07 36.31 5.54
N LEU A 55 -17.29 35.46 4.55
CA LEU A 55 -17.46 34.02 4.74
C LEU A 55 -16.23 33.36 5.37
N CYS A 56 -15.01 33.75 4.97
CA CYS A 56 -13.81 33.22 5.58
C CYS A 56 -13.70 33.58 7.07
N VAL A 57 -14.10 34.80 7.46
CA VAL A 57 -14.11 35.21 8.87
C VAL A 57 -15.14 34.39 9.65
N LEU A 58 -16.33 34.23 9.08
CA LEU A 58 -17.45 33.57 9.74
C LEU A 58 -17.30 32.04 9.82
N MET A 59 -16.65 31.41 8.84
CA MET A 59 -16.45 29.96 8.76
C MET A 59 -15.11 29.48 9.35
N CYS A 60 -14.30 30.37 9.92
CA CYS A 60 -13.02 30.01 10.55
C CYS A 60 -12.78 30.61 11.96
N PRO A 61 -13.78 30.74 12.86
CA PRO A 61 -13.58 31.38 14.15
C PRO A 61 -12.62 30.61 15.08
N ASN A 62 -12.56 29.28 14.99
CA ASN A 62 -11.91 28.44 16.01
C ASN A 62 -10.52 27.90 15.66
N ARG A 63 -9.99 28.18 14.46
CA ARG A 63 -8.71 27.56 14.03
C ARG A 63 -7.49 28.10 14.79
N HIS A 64 -7.56 29.33 15.28
CA HIS A 64 -6.43 29.99 15.95
C HIS A 64 -6.44 29.86 17.48
N GLN A 65 -7.60 29.61 18.11
CA GLN A 65 -7.63 29.28 19.53
C GLN A 65 -6.98 27.91 19.80
N VAL A 66 -7.18 26.92 18.92
CA VAL A 66 -6.63 25.57 19.07
C VAL A 66 -5.11 25.51 18.79
N GLU A 67 -4.58 26.35 17.90
CA GLU A 67 -3.14 26.42 17.63
C GLU A 67 -2.35 27.21 18.71
N GLN A 68 -3.00 28.15 19.42
CA GLN A 68 -2.37 28.88 20.53
C GLN A 68 -2.46 28.14 21.87
N SER A 69 -3.42 27.23 22.04
CA SER A 69 -3.59 26.43 23.26
C SER A 69 -2.71 25.17 23.33
N GLY A 70 -1.60 25.11 22.58
CA GLY A 70 -0.60 24.03 22.65
C GLY A 70 0.18 23.94 23.97
N GLY A 71 -0.40 24.40 25.08
CA GLY A 71 0.10 24.27 26.44
C GLY A 71 -0.73 23.24 27.21
N THR A 72 -0.02 22.34 27.87
CA THR A 72 -0.48 21.27 28.78
C THR A 72 -1.87 21.45 29.40
N ALA A 73 -2.68 20.38 29.30
CA ALA A 73 -3.97 20.23 29.94
C ALA A 73 -3.92 20.59 31.44
N GLY A 74 -4.46 21.76 31.79
CA GLY A 74 -4.76 22.20 33.13
C GLY A 74 -6.15 22.82 33.13
N GLU A 75 -7.00 22.39 34.06
CA GLU A 75 -8.40 22.77 34.21
C GLU A 75 -8.64 24.28 34.03
N ILE A 76 -9.39 24.64 32.99
CA ILE A 76 -10.02 25.95 32.86
C ILE A 76 -11.43 25.80 33.41
N THR A 77 -11.68 26.39 34.57
CA THR A 77 -13.01 26.57 35.14
C THR A 77 -13.75 27.65 34.34
N THR A 78 -14.87 27.29 33.71
CA THR A 78 -15.73 28.19 32.95
C THR A 78 -16.71 28.90 33.88
N SER A 79 -16.52 30.21 34.09
CA SER A 79 -17.56 31.09 34.65
C SER A 79 -17.59 32.44 33.92
N SER A 80 -18.32 32.51 32.82
CA SER A 80 -19.11 33.69 32.42
C SER A 80 -19.97 33.32 31.20
N GLY A 81 -21.19 33.84 31.14
CA GLY A 81 -22.25 33.41 30.23
C GLY A 81 -21.95 33.65 28.75
N SER A 82 -21.29 32.69 28.12
CA SER A 82 -21.17 32.60 26.66
C SER A 82 -22.51 32.15 26.09
N ARG A 83 -23.09 32.96 25.18
CA ARG A 83 -24.07 32.45 24.21
C ARG A 83 -23.47 31.20 23.57
N SER A 84 -24.28 30.16 23.40
CA SER A 84 -23.75 28.90 22.89
C SER A 84 -23.15 29.14 21.50
N THR A 85 -22.00 28.55 21.23
CA THR A 85 -21.36 28.60 19.91
C THR A 85 -22.27 28.04 18.80
N GLU A 86 -23.30 27.28 19.17
CA GLU A 86 -24.36 26.81 18.28
C GLU A 86 -25.34 27.91 17.88
N ASP A 87 -25.69 28.83 18.78
CA ASP A 87 -26.61 29.94 18.48
C ASP A 87 -25.96 30.94 17.50
N GLU A 88 -24.66 31.23 17.67
CA GLU A 88 -23.90 32.06 16.74
C GLU A 88 -23.72 31.39 15.37
N ALA A 89 -23.54 30.07 15.35
CA ALA A 89 -23.48 29.29 14.10
C ALA A 89 -24.83 29.27 13.37
N ARG A 90 -25.95 29.21 14.10
CA ARG A 90 -27.31 29.27 13.53
C ARG A 90 -27.68 30.66 13.01
N GLU A 91 -27.36 31.72 13.76
CA GLU A 91 -27.54 33.10 13.27
C GLU A 91 -26.72 33.34 12.00
N LEU A 92 -25.51 32.77 11.94
CA LEU A 92 -24.68 32.80 10.75
C LEU A 92 -25.29 32.02 9.57
N GLU A 93 -25.76 30.81 9.81
CA GLU A 93 -26.45 29.98 8.81
C GLU A 93 -27.64 30.73 8.20
N MET A 94 -28.48 31.33 9.06
CA MET A 94 -29.63 32.14 8.62
C MET A 94 -29.20 33.38 7.81
N ALA A 95 -28.15 34.09 8.23
CA ALA A 95 -27.66 35.26 7.49
C ALA A 95 -27.09 34.90 6.10
N ILE A 96 -26.42 33.75 5.99
CA ILE A 96 -25.93 33.23 4.71
C ILE A 96 -27.12 32.82 3.83
N LEU A 97 -28.11 32.13 4.39
CA LEU A 97 -29.33 31.73 3.66
C LEU A 97 -30.14 32.93 3.18
N GLU A 98 -30.37 33.93 4.03
CA GLU A 98 -31.04 35.18 3.65
C GLU A 98 -30.29 35.89 2.51
N TYR A 99 -28.96 35.93 2.58
CA TYR A 99 -28.14 36.50 1.52
C TYR A 99 -28.26 35.71 0.21
N VAL A 100 -28.13 34.37 0.27
CA VAL A 100 -28.20 33.49 -0.90
C VAL A 100 -29.57 33.58 -1.56
N VAL A 101 -30.67 33.63 -0.80
CA VAL A 101 -32.03 33.67 -1.34
C VAL A 101 -32.41 35.07 -1.85
N HIS A 102 -31.70 36.12 -1.45
CA HIS A 102 -32.04 37.50 -1.83
C HIS A 102 -32.07 37.70 -3.36
N PRO A 103 -33.13 38.29 -3.94
CA PRO A 103 -33.35 38.34 -5.40
C PRO A 103 -32.33 39.22 -6.14
N ARG A 104 -31.67 40.14 -5.43
CA ARG A 104 -30.61 41.00 -6.01
C ARG A 104 -29.22 40.32 -6.05
N VAL A 105 -29.07 39.14 -5.48
CA VAL A 105 -27.80 38.41 -5.52
C VAL A 105 -27.73 37.62 -6.81
N THR A 106 -26.69 37.90 -7.59
CA THR A 106 -26.48 37.26 -8.89
C THR A 106 -26.12 35.78 -8.70
N ALA A 107 -26.47 34.93 -9.68
CA ALA A 107 -26.09 33.51 -9.67
C ALA A 107 -24.58 33.27 -9.44
N VAL A 108 -23.72 34.18 -9.94
CA VAL A 108 -22.27 34.12 -9.75
C VAL A 108 -21.87 34.40 -8.30
N GLU A 109 -22.49 35.38 -7.63
CA GLU A 109 -22.23 35.67 -6.21
C GLU A 109 -22.70 34.52 -5.33
N ARG A 110 -23.90 34.01 -5.63
CA ARG A 110 -24.51 32.81 -5.04
C ARG A 110 -23.59 31.59 -5.12
N LEU A 111 -23.02 31.32 -6.29
CA LEU A 111 -22.08 30.22 -6.51
C LEU A 111 -20.72 30.46 -5.82
N ALA A 112 -20.25 31.70 -5.74
CA ALA A 112 -19.04 32.03 -4.99
C ALA A 112 -19.20 31.79 -3.48
N VAL A 113 -20.39 32.06 -2.92
CA VAL A 113 -20.73 31.73 -1.53
C VAL A 113 -20.66 30.21 -1.33
N CYS A 114 -21.28 29.44 -2.21
CA CYS A 114 -21.24 27.98 -2.15
C CYS A 114 -19.81 27.44 -2.25
N ARG A 115 -19.01 27.83 -3.26
CA ARG A 115 -17.60 27.42 -3.37
C ARG A 115 -16.78 27.68 -2.09
N CYS A 116 -17.06 28.76 -1.38
CA CYS A 116 -16.42 29.03 -0.10
C CYS A 116 -16.91 28.09 1.01
N ALA A 117 -18.22 27.80 1.08
CA ALA A 117 -18.76 26.84 2.04
C ALA A 117 -18.18 25.42 1.86
N PHE A 118 -17.96 24.97 0.61
CA PHE A 118 -17.39 23.64 0.30
C PHE A 118 -15.86 23.60 0.26
N SER A 119 -15.18 24.72 0.50
CA SER A 119 -13.71 24.72 0.53
C SER A 119 -13.23 23.79 1.65
N PRO A 120 -12.14 23.01 1.44
CA PRO A 120 -11.55 22.14 2.47
C PRO A 120 -11.25 22.87 3.79
N LYS A 121 -11.07 24.20 3.73
CA LYS A 121 -10.83 25.05 4.91
C LYS A 121 -12.07 25.28 5.78
N CYS A 122 -13.28 25.03 5.27
CA CYS A 122 -14.55 25.32 5.93
C CYS A 122 -15.34 24.06 6.33
N ARG A 123 -14.82 22.85 6.02
CA ARG A 123 -15.48 21.54 6.27
C ARG A 123 -15.74 21.18 7.73
N GLY A 124 -15.22 21.96 8.70
CA GLY A 124 -15.48 21.74 10.13
C GLY A 124 -16.90 22.12 10.60
N HIS A 125 -17.70 22.77 9.75
CA HIS A 125 -19.04 23.28 10.09
C HIS A 125 -20.14 22.54 9.31
N GLY A 126 -20.21 21.22 9.51
CA GLY A 126 -20.88 20.24 8.63
C GLY A 126 -22.38 20.42 8.30
N ALA A 127 -23.10 21.37 8.90
CA ALA A 127 -24.53 21.59 8.63
C ALA A 127 -24.83 22.64 7.54
N VAL A 128 -23.96 23.65 7.38
CA VAL A 128 -24.29 24.86 6.60
C VAL A 128 -24.16 24.65 5.09
N ALA A 129 -23.26 23.76 4.66
CA ALA A 129 -22.91 23.62 3.24
C ALA A 129 -24.05 23.02 2.37
N PRO A 130 -24.73 21.91 2.77
CA PRO A 130 -25.77 21.30 1.94
C PRO A 130 -27.01 22.19 1.80
N GLN A 131 -27.45 22.82 2.90
CA GLN A 131 -28.63 23.69 2.90
C GLN A 131 -28.44 24.95 2.03
N CYS A 132 -27.23 25.53 2.06
CA CYS A 132 -26.88 26.66 1.19
C CYS A 132 -26.97 26.29 -0.29
N VAL A 133 -26.62 25.06 -0.68
CA VAL A 133 -26.75 24.61 -2.07
C VAL A 133 -28.18 24.27 -2.43
N VAL A 134 -28.96 23.70 -1.53
CA VAL A 134 -30.40 23.49 -1.77
C VAL A 134 -31.08 24.85 -2.01
N ALA A 135 -30.81 25.85 -1.18
CA ALA A 135 -31.29 27.23 -1.36
C ALA A 135 -30.75 27.88 -2.64
N LEU A 136 -29.50 27.60 -3.01
CA LEU A 136 -28.93 28.01 -4.29
C LEU A 136 -29.73 27.43 -5.46
N CYS A 137 -29.92 26.12 -5.46
CA CYS A 137 -30.50 25.37 -6.56
C CYS A 137 -31.99 25.68 -6.76
N THR A 138 -32.73 25.79 -5.66
CA THR A 138 -34.17 26.16 -5.69
C THR A 138 -34.40 27.60 -6.16
N SER A 139 -33.38 28.45 -6.11
CA SER A 139 -33.48 29.87 -6.50
C SER A 139 -32.86 30.17 -7.88
N LEU A 140 -32.29 29.16 -8.56
CA LEU A 140 -31.73 29.29 -9.90
C LEU A 140 -32.80 29.02 -10.96
N ASP A 141 -32.80 29.85 -11.99
CA ASP A 141 -33.59 29.61 -13.20
C ASP A 141 -33.07 28.33 -13.91
N PRO A 142 -33.92 27.33 -14.21
CA PRO A 142 -33.52 26.10 -14.89
C PRO A 142 -32.87 26.33 -16.26
N GLU A 143 -33.03 27.52 -16.87
CA GLU A 143 -32.39 27.84 -18.16
C GLU A 143 -30.87 28.15 -18.06
N ARG A 144 -30.30 28.21 -16.85
CA ARG A 144 -28.87 28.52 -16.65
C ARG A 144 -27.99 27.28 -16.47
N ASP A 145 -27.87 26.48 -17.53
CA ASP A 145 -27.13 25.21 -17.60
C ASP A 145 -25.77 25.19 -16.88
N ALA A 146 -24.98 26.26 -17.00
CA ALA A 146 -23.63 26.32 -16.43
C ALA A 146 -23.60 26.33 -14.89
N VAL A 147 -24.56 27.03 -14.26
CA VAL A 147 -24.59 27.17 -12.79
C VAL A 147 -25.14 25.89 -12.15
N TRP A 148 -26.12 25.26 -12.79
CA TRP A 148 -26.71 23.99 -12.36
C TRP A 148 -25.69 22.85 -12.39
N SER A 149 -24.95 22.73 -13.49
CA SER A 149 -23.88 21.73 -13.60
C SER A 149 -22.84 21.88 -12.51
N GLU A 150 -22.47 23.12 -12.18
CA GLU A 150 -21.42 23.38 -11.20
C GLU A 150 -21.90 23.14 -9.76
N ALA A 151 -23.15 23.52 -9.44
CA ALA A 151 -23.76 23.20 -8.15
C ALA A 151 -23.84 21.68 -7.91
N ALA A 152 -24.18 20.92 -8.95
CA ALA A 152 -24.23 19.47 -8.89
C ALA A 152 -22.85 18.82 -8.71
N GLU A 153 -21.80 19.37 -9.32
CA GLU A 153 -20.43 18.93 -9.10
C GLU A 153 -19.99 19.16 -7.64
N LEU A 154 -20.29 20.32 -7.06
CA LEU A 154 -19.98 20.63 -5.67
C LEU A 154 -20.70 19.69 -4.69
N LEU A 155 -21.98 19.38 -4.93
CA LEU A 155 -22.74 18.43 -4.11
C LEU A 155 -22.18 17.00 -4.22
N ALA A 156 -21.83 16.57 -5.43
CA ALA A 156 -21.24 15.26 -5.65
C ALA A 156 -19.87 15.14 -4.97
N ASP A 157 -19.05 16.19 -5.02
CA ASP A 157 -17.77 16.24 -4.33
C ASP A 157 -17.93 16.18 -2.81
N GLU A 158 -18.91 16.91 -2.24
CA GLU A 158 -19.16 16.88 -0.80
C GLU A 158 -19.65 15.50 -0.33
N ALA A 159 -20.60 14.91 -1.06
CA ALA A 159 -21.08 13.55 -0.77
C ALA A 159 -19.94 12.52 -0.84
N LEU A 160 -19.02 12.66 -1.80
CA LEU A 160 -17.84 11.80 -1.87
C LEU A 160 -16.92 11.98 -0.66
N THR A 161 -16.68 13.22 -0.22
CA THR A 161 -15.76 13.48 0.90
C THR A 161 -16.35 13.20 2.28
N SER A 162 -17.68 13.25 2.43
CA SER A 162 -18.37 12.88 3.68
C SER A 162 -18.46 11.37 3.87
N SER A 163 -18.44 10.59 2.78
CA SER A 163 -18.50 9.11 2.83
C SER A 163 -17.32 8.45 3.55
N SER A 164 -16.20 9.16 3.73
CA SER A 164 -14.96 8.59 4.30
C SER A 164 -14.78 8.79 5.81
N GLY A 165 -15.75 9.35 6.56
CA GLY A 165 -15.60 9.36 8.03
C GLY A 165 -16.37 10.38 8.87
N SER A 166 -17.31 11.19 8.36
CA SER A 166 -18.10 12.06 9.26
C SER A 166 -19.54 12.30 8.80
N THR A 167 -20.47 11.86 9.65
CA THR A 167 -21.94 12.08 9.64
C THR A 167 -22.68 11.65 8.38
N GLU A 168 -23.30 10.47 8.45
CA GLU A 168 -24.27 9.91 7.49
C GLU A 168 -25.35 10.92 7.05
N ALA A 169 -25.74 11.84 7.94
CA ALA A 169 -26.67 12.93 7.66
C ALA A 169 -26.19 13.88 6.54
N THR A 170 -24.89 14.19 6.46
CA THR A 170 -24.36 15.10 5.42
C THR A 170 -24.34 14.45 4.04
N PHE A 171 -23.99 13.16 3.98
CA PHE A 171 -24.12 12.39 2.76
C PHE A 171 -25.58 12.33 2.31
N SER A 172 -26.50 11.99 3.22
CA SER A 172 -27.93 11.86 2.92
C SER A 172 -28.50 13.18 2.40
N GLY A 173 -28.20 14.30 3.07
CA GLY A 173 -28.68 15.62 2.65
C GLY A 173 -28.13 16.05 1.28
N ALA A 174 -26.84 15.83 1.01
CA ALA A 174 -26.26 16.14 -0.30
C ALA A 174 -26.82 15.22 -1.41
N ALA A 175 -27.03 13.94 -1.11
CA ALA A 175 -27.63 12.97 -2.02
C ALA A 175 -29.11 13.28 -2.32
N GLU A 176 -29.90 13.69 -1.32
CA GLU A 176 -31.30 14.11 -1.49
C GLU A 176 -31.41 15.42 -2.27
N ALA A 177 -30.54 16.40 -1.98
CA ALA A 177 -30.45 17.64 -2.75
C ALA A 177 -30.15 17.36 -4.22
N LEU A 178 -29.16 16.50 -4.50
CA LEU A 178 -28.85 16.09 -5.86
C LEU A 178 -30.01 15.33 -6.50
N ARG A 179 -30.74 14.52 -5.72
CA ARG A 179 -31.91 13.78 -6.21
C ARG A 179 -33.02 14.72 -6.65
N GLY A 180 -33.35 15.75 -5.87
CA GLY A 180 -34.31 16.79 -6.26
C GLY A 180 -33.87 17.58 -7.49
N LEU A 181 -32.56 17.86 -7.61
CA LEU A 181 -31.97 18.47 -8.80
C LEU A 181 -32.17 17.62 -10.07
N LEU A 182 -31.94 16.31 -9.96
CA LEU A 182 -32.06 15.40 -11.11
C LEU A 182 -33.51 15.24 -11.58
N ASP A 183 -34.47 15.26 -10.67
CA ASP A 183 -35.88 14.95 -10.97
C ASP A 183 -36.56 16.07 -11.80
N GLY A 184 -35.99 17.28 -11.85
CA GLY A 184 -36.43 18.39 -12.72
C GLY A 184 -35.77 18.44 -14.12
N LEU A 185 -34.77 17.59 -14.35
CA LEU A 185 -33.99 17.41 -15.59
C LEU A 185 -34.80 16.89 -16.79
N ALA A 186 -34.98 17.65 -17.88
CA ALA A 186 -35.34 17.07 -19.17
C ALA A 186 -34.18 16.17 -19.69
N PRO A 187 -34.42 14.90 -20.04
CA PRO A 187 -33.38 13.98 -20.50
C PRO A 187 -32.76 14.45 -21.82
N GLY A 188 -31.46 14.23 -22.00
CA GLY A 188 -30.74 14.54 -23.25
C GLY A 188 -30.17 15.96 -23.38
N SER A 189 -30.39 16.85 -22.41
CA SER A 189 -29.71 18.16 -22.37
C SER A 189 -28.20 18.03 -22.08
N GLN A 190 -27.40 19.04 -22.44
CA GLN A 190 -25.97 19.08 -22.03
C GLN A 190 -25.83 19.06 -20.51
N CYS A 191 -26.76 19.69 -19.80
CA CYS A 191 -26.84 19.63 -18.34
C CYS A 191 -27.07 18.18 -17.87
N ALA A 192 -28.01 17.46 -18.49
CA ALA A 192 -28.30 16.05 -18.17
C ALA A 192 -27.06 15.14 -18.33
N GLN A 193 -26.20 15.38 -19.32
CA GLN A 193 -24.95 14.62 -19.48
C GLN A 193 -23.96 14.86 -18.32
N ARG A 194 -23.82 16.10 -17.87
CA ARG A 194 -22.94 16.45 -16.73
C ARG A 194 -23.52 15.92 -15.42
N LEU A 195 -24.83 16.02 -15.24
CA LEU A 195 -25.55 15.40 -14.13
C LEU A 195 -25.43 13.86 -14.13
N ALA A 196 -25.44 13.21 -15.30
CA ALA A 196 -25.25 11.77 -15.40
C ALA A 196 -23.87 11.33 -14.87
N ALA A 197 -22.83 12.14 -15.10
CA ALA A 197 -21.50 11.93 -14.53
C ALA A 197 -21.49 12.10 -13.00
N CYS A 198 -22.21 13.08 -12.45
CA CYS A 198 -22.37 13.23 -10.99
C CYS A 198 -23.12 12.03 -10.38
N ALA A 199 -24.22 11.58 -11.00
CA ALA A 199 -24.95 10.39 -10.59
C ALA A 199 -24.07 9.13 -10.62
N TRP A 200 -23.21 8.99 -11.62
CA TRP A 200 -22.22 7.90 -11.68
C TRP A 200 -21.22 7.94 -10.52
N ARG A 201 -20.69 9.13 -10.20
CA ARG A 201 -19.76 9.31 -9.08
C ARG A 201 -20.42 8.98 -7.74
N LEU A 202 -21.66 9.41 -7.53
CA LEU A 202 -22.44 9.06 -6.35
C LEU A 202 -22.72 7.56 -6.27
N ALA A 203 -23.12 6.93 -7.38
CA ALA A 203 -23.32 5.49 -7.44
C ALA A 203 -22.08 4.72 -6.98
N ARG A 204 -20.90 5.15 -7.43
CA ARG A 204 -19.62 4.56 -7.01
C ARG A 204 -19.36 4.80 -5.51
N ALA A 205 -19.66 5.99 -4.99
CA ALA A 205 -19.52 6.30 -3.57
C ALA A 205 -20.42 5.40 -2.70
N THR A 206 -21.70 5.31 -3.04
CA THR A 206 -22.68 4.47 -2.33
C THR A 206 -22.34 3.00 -2.43
N PHE A 207 -21.82 2.55 -3.58
CA PHE A 207 -21.35 1.17 -3.76
C PHE A 207 -20.19 0.84 -2.82
N LEU A 208 -19.17 1.72 -2.77
CA LEU A 208 -18.02 1.55 -1.87
C LEU A 208 -18.41 1.64 -0.40
N ALA A 209 -19.46 2.39 -0.07
CA ALA A 209 -20.03 2.48 1.27
C ALA A 209 -20.98 1.30 1.63
N GLY A 210 -21.09 0.27 0.78
CA GLY A 210 -21.97 -0.89 1.01
C GLY A 210 -23.47 -0.61 0.84
N ARG A 211 -23.87 0.60 0.44
CA ARG A 211 -25.27 0.99 0.20
C ARG A 211 -25.69 0.65 -1.22
N LEU A 212 -25.81 -0.65 -1.48
CA LEU A 212 -26.01 -1.21 -2.81
C LEU A 212 -27.34 -0.78 -3.45
N SER A 213 -28.41 -0.70 -2.68
CA SER A 213 -29.73 -0.27 -3.18
C SER A 213 -29.72 1.18 -3.68
N GLU A 214 -29.05 2.08 -2.96
CA GLU A 214 -28.83 3.47 -3.38
C GLU A 214 -27.93 3.55 -4.61
N ALA A 215 -26.86 2.75 -4.65
CA ALA A 215 -25.98 2.68 -5.82
C ALA A 215 -26.73 2.28 -7.08
N ALA A 216 -27.60 1.27 -7.00
CA ALA A 216 -28.46 0.87 -8.11
C ALA A 216 -29.41 1.99 -8.53
N ALA A 217 -29.99 2.73 -7.59
CA ALA A 217 -30.86 3.87 -7.89
C ALA A 217 -30.12 4.99 -8.63
N TRP A 218 -28.91 5.34 -8.20
CA TRP A 218 -28.06 6.33 -8.85
C TRP A 218 -27.63 5.92 -10.26
N LEU A 219 -27.29 4.65 -10.46
CA LEU A 219 -26.96 4.11 -11.79
C LEU A 219 -28.15 4.15 -12.74
N LYS A 220 -29.35 3.76 -12.28
CA LYS A 220 -30.58 3.85 -13.09
C LYS A 220 -30.89 5.29 -13.49
N ARG A 221 -30.72 6.24 -12.56
CA ARG A 221 -30.88 7.68 -12.84
C ARG A 221 -29.86 8.17 -13.86
N SER A 222 -28.59 7.78 -13.73
CA SER A 222 -27.55 8.10 -14.71
C SER A 222 -27.92 7.62 -16.12
N ALA A 223 -28.41 6.38 -16.27
CA ALA A 223 -28.88 5.86 -17.56
C ALA A 223 -30.09 6.60 -18.13
N ASN A 224 -31.04 7.01 -17.28
CA ASN A 224 -32.21 7.77 -17.74
C ASN A 224 -31.80 9.15 -18.28
N LEU A 225 -30.85 9.82 -17.62
CA LEU A 225 -30.36 11.15 -18.03
C LEU A 225 -29.63 11.12 -19.37
N THR A 226 -28.98 10.01 -19.72
CA THR A 226 -28.28 9.83 -21.00
C THR A 226 -29.21 9.48 -22.18
N GLY A 227 -30.54 9.52 -21.99
CA GLY A 227 -31.50 9.32 -23.08
C GLY A 227 -31.90 7.87 -23.33
N GLY A 228 -31.95 7.03 -22.29
CA GLY A 228 -32.59 5.71 -22.33
C GLY A 228 -31.76 4.58 -22.93
N GLY A 229 -30.68 4.89 -23.65
CA GLY A 229 -29.63 3.91 -23.93
C GLY A 229 -28.84 3.66 -22.65
N THR A 230 -29.02 2.49 -22.02
CA THR A 230 -28.12 2.05 -20.95
C THR A 230 -26.72 1.92 -21.52
N ASP A 231 -25.87 2.91 -21.28
CA ASP A 231 -24.43 2.82 -21.53
C ASP A 231 -23.95 1.48 -20.95
N ALA A 232 -23.19 0.71 -21.74
CA ALA A 232 -22.62 -0.56 -21.32
C ALA A 232 -21.81 -0.44 -20.02
N ARG A 233 -21.32 0.76 -19.67
CA ARG A 233 -20.74 1.05 -18.35
C ARG A 233 -21.77 0.97 -17.24
N VAL A 234 -22.95 1.59 -17.41
CA VAL A 234 -24.03 1.58 -16.41
C VAL A 234 -24.62 0.19 -16.26
N ALA A 235 -24.81 -0.55 -17.36
CA ALA A 235 -25.25 -1.94 -17.31
C ALA A 235 -24.26 -2.83 -16.51
N ARG A 236 -22.95 -2.66 -16.71
CA ARG A 236 -21.90 -3.38 -15.95
C ARG A 236 -21.91 -3.04 -14.47
N ALA A 237 -21.99 -1.74 -14.14
CA ALA A 237 -22.04 -1.30 -12.76
C ALA A 237 -23.31 -1.82 -12.06
N LEU A 238 -24.47 -1.79 -12.73
CA LEU A 238 -25.71 -2.33 -12.19
C LEU A 238 -25.65 -3.84 -11.98
N ALA A 239 -25.06 -4.58 -12.92
CA ALA A 239 -24.85 -6.02 -12.76
C ALA A 239 -23.98 -6.33 -11.54
N LEU A 240 -22.91 -5.56 -11.32
CA LEU A 240 -22.06 -5.70 -10.14
C LEU A 240 -22.80 -5.38 -8.83
N VAL A 241 -23.63 -4.34 -8.82
CA VAL A 241 -24.45 -3.99 -7.66
C VAL A 241 -25.46 -5.10 -7.36
N HIS A 242 -26.20 -5.57 -8.36
CA HIS A 242 -27.18 -6.66 -8.18
C HIS A 242 -26.53 -7.97 -7.77
N TRP A 243 -25.35 -8.28 -8.29
CA TRP A 243 -24.59 -9.43 -7.86
C TRP A 243 -24.22 -9.34 -6.37
N ARG A 244 -23.74 -8.18 -5.92
CA ARG A 244 -23.42 -7.92 -4.52
C ARG A 244 -24.60 -7.99 -3.57
N GLU A 245 -25.80 -7.66 -4.06
CA GLU A 245 -27.04 -7.83 -3.30
C GLU A 245 -27.55 -9.27 -3.28
N GLY A 246 -26.82 -10.25 -3.86
CA GLY A 246 -27.29 -11.63 -4.00
C GLY A 246 -28.36 -11.82 -5.07
N ARG A 247 -28.59 -10.83 -5.94
CA ARG A 247 -29.62 -10.83 -7.00
C ARG A 247 -29.04 -11.29 -8.34
N ALA A 248 -28.53 -12.52 -8.40
CA ALA A 248 -27.87 -13.08 -9.58
C ALA A 248 -28.70 -13.00 -10.87
N ALA A 249 -30.02 -13.25 -10.80
CA ALA A 249 -30.90 -13.15 -11.96
C ALA A 249 -31.02 -11.70 -12.50
N ALA A 250 -31.08 -10.71 -11.61
CA ALA A 250 -31.13 -9.30 -12.00
C ALA A 250 -29.78 -8.83 -12.58
N ALA A 251 -28.67 -9.36 -12.06
CA ALA A 251 -27.34 -9.11 -12.61
C ALA A 251 -27.21 -9.65 -14.04
N ALA A 252 -27.67 -10.89 -14.28
CA ALA A 252 -27.71 -11.48 -15.63
C ALA A 252 -28.59 -10.66 -16.59
N GLN A 253 -29.81 -10.29 -16.17
CA GLN A 253 -30.71 -9.45 -16.96
C GLN A 253 -30.09 -8.09 -17.35
N CYS A 254 -29.31 -7.47 -16.46
CA CYS A 254 -28.60 -6.23 -16.78
C CYS A 254 -27.53 -6.41 -17.86
N LEU A 255 -26.85 -7.57 -17.88
CA LEU A 255 -25.87 -7.91 -18.90
C LEU A 255 -26.54 -8.26 -20.24
N ASP A 256 -27.65 -8.98 -20.20
CA ASP A 256 -28.42 -9.39 -21.39
C ASP A 256 -29.13 -8.21 -22.05
N GLY A 257 -29.74 -7.31 -21.26
CA GLY A 257 -30.38 -6.10 -21.77
C GLY A 257 -29.40 -5.13 -22.44
N GLY A 258 -28.12 -5.22 -22.09
CA GLY A 258 -27.05 -4.49 -22.77
C GLY A 258 -26.57 -5.16 -24.06
N ALA A 259 -26.81 -6.46 -24.26
CA ALA A 259 -26.11 -7.34 -25.20
C ALA A 259 -26.17 -6.92 -26.68
N GLY A 260 -27.17 -6.10 -27.07
CA GLY A 260 -27.23 -5.51 -28.41
C GLY A 260 -26.02 -4.64 -28.78
N ALA A 261 -25.20 -4.23 -27.80
CA ALA A 261 -24.02 -3.38 -27.98
C ALA A 261 -22.67 -4.05 -27.66
N TRP A 262 -22.60 -5.37 -27.41
CA TRP A 262 -21.39 -6.00 -26.88
C TRP A 262 -20.64 -6.82 -27.93
N PRO A 263 -19.35 -6.56 -28.16
CA PRO A 263 -18.43 -7.56 -28.69
C PRO A 263 -18.33 -8.73 -27.68
N THR A 264 -18.39 -9.98 -28.13
CA THR A 264 -18.31 -11.22 -27.31
C THR A 264 -17.08 -11.30 -26.38
N ARG A 265 -16.01 -10.58 -26.73
CA ARG A 265 -14.79 -10.43 -25.92
C ARG A 265 -15.03 -9.62 -24.64
N ASP A 266 -15.87 -8.58 -24.71
CA ASP A 266 -16.11 -7.65 -23.61
C ASP A 266 -17.08 -8.23 -22.57
N LEU A 267 -18.01 -9.10 -23.01
CA LEU A 267 -18.91 -9.84 -22.12
C LEU A 267 -18.13 -10.83 -21.24
N ARG A 268 -17.19 -11.57 -21.83
CA ARG A 268 -16.27 -12.46 -21.08
C ARG A 268 -15.38 -11.68 -20.13
N GLN A 269 -14.86 -10.53 -20.55
CA GLN A 269 -14.03 -9.67 -19.70
C GLN A 269 -14.82 -9.04 -18.55
N ALA A 270 -16.09 -8.69 -18.77
CA ALA A 270 -16.97 -8.17 -17.72
C ALA A 270 -17.37 -9.25 -16.70
N LEU A 271 -17.69 -10.47 -17.15
CA LEU A 271 -17.94 -11.61 -16.26
C LEU A 271 -16.69 -11.97 -15.44
N LEU A 272 -15.51 -11.97 -16.06
CA LEU A 272 -14.23 -12.19 -15.37
C LEU A 272 -13.93 -11.06 -14.37
N GLN A 273 -14.15 -9.79 -14.73
CA GLN A 273 -14.01 -8.67 -13.79
C GLN A 273 -15.01 -8.77 -12.63
N LEU A 274 -16.24 -9.20 -12.88
CA LEU A 274 -17.26 -9.43 -11.85
C LEU A 274 -16.78 -10.51 -10.87
N LEU A 275 -16.32 -11.66 -11.39
CA LEU A 275 -15.80 -12.76 -10.59
C LEU A 275 -14.54 -12.37 -9.79
N CYS A 276 -13.61 -11.65 -10.41
CA CYS A 276 -12.42 -11.13 -9.74
C CYS A 276 -12.76 -10.10 -8.67
N THR A 277 -13.68 -9.16 -8.93
CA THR A 277 -14.08 -8.15 -7.92
C THR A 277 -14.93 -8.73 -6.80
N THR A 278 -15.66 -9.82 -7.03
CA THR A 278 -16.35 -10.59 -5.98
C THR A 278 -15.33 -11.25 -5.07
N ALA A 279 -14.39 -12.00 -5.64
CA ALA A 279 -13.31 -12.64 -4.90
C ALA A 279 -12.47 -11.62 -4.11
N LEU A 280 -12.15 -10.46 -4.71
CA LEU A 280 -11.30 -9.45 -4.10
C LEU A 280 -11.92 -8.74 -2.89
N CYS A 281 -13.23 -8.53 -2.84
CA CYS A 281 -13.84 -7.89 -1.66
C CYS A 281 -14.30 -8.89 -0.61
N GLU A 282 -14.65 -10.12 -0.98
CA GLU A 282 -14.82 -11.19 0.02
C GLU A 282 -13.48 -11.44 0.73
N LEU A 283 -12.35 -11.33 0.02
CA LEU A 283 -11.01 -11.39 0.62
C LEU A 283 -10.61 -10.15 1.43
N SER A 284 -11.17 -8.96 1.17
CA SER A 284 -10.85 -7.75 1.97
C SER A 284 -11.66 -7.64 3.26
N GLU A 285 -12.83 -8.27 3.33
CA GLU A 285 -13.64 -8.34 4.55
C GLU A 285 -13.30 -9.58 5.41
N ALA A 286 -12.72 -10.62 4.82
CA ALA A 286 -12.37 -11.87 5.51
C ALA A 286 -10.88 -11.97 5.89
N GLU A 287 -10.43 -11.16 6.85
CA GLU A 287 -9.21 -11.51 7.62
C GLU A 287 -9.48 -12.66 8.62
N CYS A 288 -10.72 -13.15 8.77
CA CYS A 288 -11.08 -14.12 9.81
C CYS A 288 -11.64 -15.50 9.37
N HIS A 289 -12.04 -15.73 8.11
CA HIS A 289 -12.66 -17.03 7.72
C HIS A 289 -12.23 -17.55 6.32
N VAL A 290 -10.95 -17.91 6.19
CA VAL A 290 -10.41 -18.65 5.03
C VAL A 290 -10.98 -20.08 4.83
N PRO A 291 -11.42 -20.85 5.87
CA PRO A 291 -11.89 -22.23 5.68
C PRO A 291 -13.19 -22.40 4.88
N GLU A 292 -14.09 -21.40 4.87
CA GLU A 292 -15.41 -21.52 4.24
C GLU A 292 -15.37 -21.29 2.72
N LEU A 293 -14.45 -20.43 2.23
CA LEU A 293 -14.21 -20.23 0.79
C LEU A 293 -13.65 -21.49 0.09
N LEU A 294 -13.02 -22.40 0.84
CA LEU A 294 -12.55 -23.69 0.32
C LEU A 294 -13.67 -24.72 0.13
N GLN A 295 -14.90 -24.44 0.58
CA GLN A 295 -16.05 -25.35 0.47
C GLN A 295 -16.96 -25.06 -0.74
N LEU A 296 -16.69 -24.00 -1.51
CA LEU A 296 -17.46 -23.70 -2.73
C LEU A 296 -17.21 -24.75 -3.83
N PRO A 297 -18.23 -25.08 -4.66
CA PRO A 297 -18.11 -26.07 -5.72
C PRO A 297 -17.04 -25.65 -6.75
N PRO A 298 -16.29 -26.62 -7.32
CA PRO A 298 -15.05 -26.33 -8.02
C PRO A 298 -15.31 -25.52 -9.31
N PRO A 299 -14.67 -24.36 -9.51
CA PRO A 299 -14.49 -23.86 -10.86
C PRO A 299 -13.63 -24.88 -11.62
N SER A 300 -13.92 -25.09 -12.92
CA SER A 300 -13.05 -25.93 -13.74
C SER A 300 -11.59 -25.47 -13.61
N VAL A 301 -10.63 -26.39 -13.67
CA VAL A 301 -9.18 -26.06 -13.64
C VAL A 301 -8.86 -24.96 -14.67
N SER A 302 -9.54 -24.98 -15.82
CA SER A 302 -9.43 -23.93 -16.85
C SER A 302 -9.87 -22.54 -16.37
N ALA A 303 -10.89 -22.43 -15.52
CA ALA A 303 -11.38 -21.17 -14.99
C ALA A 303 -10.45 -20.60 -13.91
N ALA A 304 -9.89 -21.44 -13.03
CA ALA A 304 -8.87 -21.03 -12.06
C ALA A 304 -7.60 -20.53 -12.78
N VAL A 305 -7.20 -21.22 -13.86
CA VAL A 305 -6.07 -20.81 -14.71
C VAL A 305 -6.32 -19.51 -15.43
N ALA A 306 -7.50 -19.33 -16.02
CA ALA A 306 -7.88 -18.08 -16.68
C ALA A 306 -7.90 -16.91 -15.69
N LEU A 307 -8.41 -17.13 -14.48
CA LEU A 307 -8.42 -16.14 -13.41
C LEU A 307 -6.99 -15.74 -13.00
N ALA A 308 -6.09 -16.72 -12.83
CA ALA A 308 -4.70 -16.46 -12.48
C ALA A 308 -3.94 -15.70 -13.60
N ILE A 309 -4.17 -16.06 -14.87
CA ILE A 309 -3.56 -15.40 -16.03
C ILE A 309 -4.05 -13.95 -16.17
N GLU A 310 -5.34 -13.68 -15.97
CA GLU A 310 -5.87 -12.32 -16.04
C GLU A 310 -5.52 -11.48 -14.81
N ALA A 311 -5.50 -12.07 -13.61
CA ALA A 311 -5.03 -11.40 -12.39
C ALA A 311 -3.57 -10.96 -12.54
N ALA A 312 -2.71 -11.78 -13.16
CA ALA A 312 -1.31 -11.44 -13.42
C ALA A 312 -1.11 -10.26 -14.38
N LYS A 313 -2.15 -9.83 -15.13
CA LYS A 313 -2.09 -8.64 -15.99
C LYS A 313 -2.44 -7.34 -15.25
N LEU A 314 -3.00 -7.43 -14.04
CA LEU A 314 -3.34 -6.26 -13.25
C LEU A 314 -2.09 -5.74 -12.52
N PRO A 315 -1.68 -4.48 -12.70
CA PRO A 315 -0.47 -3.96 -12.09
C PRO A 315 -0.63 -3.81 -10.57
N GLY A 316 0.28 -4.43 -9.82
CA GLY A 316 0.82 -3.85 -8.59
C GLY A 316 -0.08 -3.78 -7.35
N SER A 317 -0.98 -4.74 -7.12
CA SER A 317 -1.75 -4.77 -5.87
C SER A 317 -1.48 -6.03 -5.04
N GLU A 318 -1.34 -5.87 -3.72
CA GLU A 318 -1.29 -6.99 -2.74
C GLU A 318 -2.46 -7.96 -2.96
N ALA A 319 -3.58 -7.46 -3.47
CA ALA A 319 -4.78 -8.24 -3.74
C ALA A 319 -4.61 -9.24 -4.91
N VAL A 320 -3.80 -8.91 -5.93
CA VAL A 320 -3.43 -9.87 -7.00
C VAL A 320 -2.59 -11.00 -6.42
N LEU A 321 -1.65 -10.68 -5.53
CA LEU A 321 -0.82 -11.68 -4.86
C LEU A 321 -1.68 -12.62 -4.01
N ALA A 322 -2.60 -12.08 -3.20
CA ALA A 322 -3.54 -12.87 -2.40
C ALA A 322 -4.41 -13.80 -3.26
N CYS A 323 -4.96 -13.30 -4.38
CA CYS A 323 -5.75 -14.12 -5.30
C CYS A 323 -4.93 -15.27 -5.89
N LEU A 324 -3.69 -15.01 -6.31
CA LEU A 324 -2.82 -16.05 -6.86
C LEU A 324 -2.40 -17.07 -5.79
N GLN A 325 -2.17 -16.65 -4.55
CA GLN A 325 -1.89 -17.55 -3.42
C GLN A 325 -3.08 -18.47 -3.12
N VAL A 326 -4.31 -17.93 -3.09
CA VAL A 326 -5.54 -18.72 -2.88
C VAL A 326 -5.73 -19.72 -4.02
N ALA A 327 -5.56 -19.29 -5.27
CA ALA A 327 -5.65 -20.18 -6.43
C ALA A 327 -4.61 -21.32 -6.35
N LEU A 328 -3.38 -21.00 -5.94
CA LEU A 328 -2.31 -21.99 -5.80
C LEU A 328 -2.59 -22.98 -4.66
N ARG A 329 -3.00 -22.50 -3.48
CA ARG A 329 -3.42 -23.36 -2.35
C ARG A 329 -4.56 -24.28 -2.74
N TRP A 330 -5.56 -23.76 -3.44
CA TRP A 330 -6.69 -24.54 -3.92
C TRP A 330 -6.21 -25.65 -4.87
N MET A 331 -5.37 -25.32 -5.85
CA MET A 331 -4.83 -26.33 -6.78
C MET A 331 -4.02 -27.39 -6.04
N LEU A 332 -3.18 -27.00 -5.08
CA LEU A 332 -2.35 -27.92 -4.29
C LEU A 332 -3.19 -28.90 -3.47
N ASN A 333 -4.25 -28.41 -2.81
CA ASN A 333 -5.16 -29.25 -2.01
C ASN A 333 -5.96 -30.26 -2.86
N HIS A 334 -6.20 -29.96 -4.14
CA HIS A 334 -6.99 -30.81 -5.03
C HIS A 334 -6.13 -31.74 -5.90
N THR A 335 -4.82 -31.52 -5.99
CA THR A 335 -3.88 -32.51 -6.54
C THR A 335 -3.50 -33.54 -5.48
N LYS A 336 -4.27 -34.62 -5.38
CA LYS A 336 -3.91 -35.78 -4.56
C LYS A 336 -2.75 -36.54 -5.20
N VAL A 337 -1.52 -36.26 -4.77
CA VAL A 337 -0.39 -37.17 -4.99
C VAL A 337 -0.37 -38.14 -3.81
N PRO A 338 -0.41 -39.47 -4.03
CA PRO A 338 -0.34 -40.43 -2.94
C PRO A 338 1.00 -40.26 -2.20
N GLN A 339 0.94 -39.90 -0.91
CA GLN A 339 2.12 -39.58 -0.11
C GLN A 339 2.93 -40.83 0.29
N ASP A 340 2.34 -42.02 0.23
CA ASP A 340 2.93 -43.24 0.80
C ASP A 340 3.81 -44.06 -0.16
N GLY A 341 4.18 -43.52 -1.32
CA GLY A 341 5.01 -44.25 -2.29
C GLY A 341 4.36 -45.53 -2.83
N GLY A 342 3.08 -45.77 -2.53
CA GLY A 342 2.31 -46.85 -3.12
C GLY A 342 2.20 -46.65 -4.63
N PRO A 343 2.22 -47.74 -5.44
CA PRO A 343 2.03 -47.62 -6.87
C PRO A 343 0.76 -46.83 -7.15
N VAL A 344 0.87 -45.83 -8.02
CA VAL A 344 -0.26 -45.00 -8.47
C VAL A 344 -1.39 -45.95 -8.86
N GLN A 345 -2.50 -45.94 -8.10
CA GLN A 345 -3.67 -46.72 -8.46
C GLN A 345 -4.05 -46.35 -9.89
N SER A 346 -4.19 -47.36 -10.76
CA SER A 346 -4.30 -47.26 -12.22
C SER A 346 -5.42 -46.36 -12.75
N ASP A 347 -6.30 -45.89 -11.88
CA ASP A 347 -7.53 -45.18 -12.24
C ASP A 347 -7.32 -43.66 -12.36
N MET A 348 -6.21 -43.11 -11.85
CA MET A 348 -5.79 -41.74 -12.14
C MET A 348 -4.79 -41.77 -13.30
N SER A 349 -5.30 -41.64 -14.53
CA SER A 349 -4.44 -41.62 -15.72
C SER A 349 -3.34 -40.56 -15.57
N THR A 350 -2.09 -40.93 -15.78
CA THR A 350 -0.92 -40.02 -15.83
C THR A 350 -1.15 -38.80 -16.74
N ALA A 351 -2.10 -38.90 -17.67
CA ALA A 351 -2.54 -37.82 -18.57
C ALA A 351 -3.17 -36.61 -17.85
N THR A 352 -3.75 -36.74 -16.66
CA THR A 352 -4.40 -35.61 -15.96
C THR A 352 -3.49 -34.91 -14.95
N CYS A 353 -2.55 -35.63 -14.34
CA CYS A 353 -1.65 -35.07 -13.33
C CYS A 353 -0.57 -34.15 -13.92
N ILE A 354 -0.01 -34.50 -15.09
CA ILE A 354 1.08 -33.73 -15.71
C ILE A 354 0.64 -32.31 -16.10
N PRO A 355 -0.51 -32.09 -16.78
CA PRO A 355 -0.99 -30.73 -17.07
C PRO A 355 -1.26 -29.89 -15.82
N ALA A 356 -1.79 -30.51 -14.75
CA ALA A 356 -2.05 -29.82 -13.49
C ALA A 356 -0.75 -29.32 -12.83
N ILE A 357 0.30 -30.14 -12.81
CA ILE A 357 1.61 -29.78 -12.24
C ILE A 357 2.28 -28.67 -13.07
N ILE A 358 2.19 -28.71 -14.41
CA ILE A 358 2.71 -27.64 -15.29
C ILE A 358 1.98 -26.33 -15.01
N VAL A 359 0.66 -26.38 -14.85
CA VAL A 359 -0.17 -25.23 -14.51
C VAL A 359 0.21 -24.67 -13.14
N GLN A 360 0.31 -25.50 -12.11
CA GLN A 360 0.73 -25.09 -10.76
C GLN A 360 2.10 -24.42 -10.78
N SER A 361 3.03 -24.96 -11.55
CA SER A 361 4.38 -24.40 -11.72
C SER A 361 4.35 -23.02 -12.39
N ARG A 362 3.50 -22.82 -13.40
CA ARG A 362 3.31 -21.51 -14.04
C ARG A 362 2.67 -20.49 -13.10
N VAL A 363 1.68 -20.91 -12.31
CA VAL A 363 1.03 -20.02 -11.33
C VAL A 363 2.01 -19.65 -10.23
N ALA A 364 2.79 -20.60 -9.70
CA ALA A 364 3.85 -20.32 -8.73
C ALA A 364 4.89 -19.34 -9.29
N PHE A 365 5.27 -19.49 -10.57
CA PHE A 365 6.16 -18.53 -11.23
C PHE A 365 5.56 -17.11 -11.29
N GLN A 366 4.28 -16.99 -11.64
CA GLN A 366 3.61 -15.68 -11.68
C GLN A 366 3.45 -15.07 -10.29
N VAL A 367 3.14 -15.88 -9.27
CA VAL A 367 3.13 -15.44 -7.86
C VAL A 367 4.47 -14.79 -7.48
N LEU A 368 5.60 -15.43 -7.84
CA LEU A 368 6.93 -14.89 -7.55
C LEU A 368 7.21 -13.59 -8.31
N VAL A 369 6.80 -13.47 -9.58
CA VAL A 369 6.95 -12.23 -10.37
C VAL A 369 6.13 -11.09 -9.76
N VAL A 370 4.88 -11.36 -9.36
CA VAL A 370 4.02 -10.36 -8.72
C VAL A 370 4.59 -9.96 -7.35
N ALA A 371 5.07 -10.92 -6.55
CA ALA A 371 5.67 -10.63 -5.25
C ALA A 371 6.91 -9.71 -5.37
N GLU A 372 7.74 -9.95 -6.39
CA GLU A 372 8.92 -9.12 -6.68
C GLU A 372 8.56 -7.69 -7.07
N THR A 373 7.57 -7.54 -7.96
CA THR A 373 7.15 -6.23 -8.50
C THR A 373 6.36 -5.40 -7.51
N CYS A 374 5.59 -6.04 -6.62
CA CYS A 374 4.76 -5.35 -5.62
C CYS A 374 5.53 -4.93 -4.36
N ALA A 375 6.85 -5.21 -4.27
CA ALA A 375 7.61 -5.04 -3.03
C ALA A 375 6.87 -5.64 -1.82
N ALA A 376 6.37 -6.88 -2.00
CA ALA A 376 5.47 -7.52 -1.06
C ALA A 376 6.06 -7.53 0.36
N LYS A 377 5.19 -7.38 1.36
CA LYS A 377 5.58 -7.49 2.77
C LYS A 377 6.27 -8.85 3.01
N PRO A 378 7.25 -8.94 3.92
CA PRO A 378 7.99 -10.18 4.17
C PRO A 378 7.10 -11.38 4.49
N CYS A 379 5.97 -11.18 5.19
CA CYS A 379 5.00 -12.23 5.48
C CYS A 379 4.42 -12.88 4.22
N HIS A 380 4.01 -12.09 3.22
CA HIS A 380 3.51 -12.63 1.96
C HIS A 380 4.61 -13.34 1.16
N LEU A 381 5.84 -12.82 1.21
CA LEU A 381 6.98 -13.49 0.58
C LEU A 381 7.26 -14.86 1.18
N LEU A 382 7.21 -14.98 2.51
CA LEU A 382 7.36 -16.28 3.19
C LEU A 382 6.30 -17.27 2.73
N GLU A 383 5.03 -16.87 2.69
CA GLU A 383 3.96 -17.73 2.17
C GLU A 383 4.16 -18.12 0.70
N CYS A 384 4.62 -17.19 -0.14
CA CYS A 384 4.92 -17.49 -1.54
C CYS A 384 6.05 -18.52 -1.69
N LEU A 385 7.06 -18.44 -0.82
CA LEU A 385 8.17 -19.41 -0.80
C LEU A 385 7.70 -20.78 -0.30
N ASP A 386 6.86 -20.83 0.73
CA ASP A 386 6.30 -22.08 1.23
C ASP A 386 5.44 -22.78 0.16
N LEU A 387 4.63 -22.01 -0.57
CA LEU A 387 3.87 -22.54 -1.72
C LEU A 387 4.79 -23.01 -2.86
N THR A 388 5.89 -22.29 -3.12
CA THR A 388 6.87 -22.70 -4.12
C THR A 388 7.55 -24.00 -3.71
N LEU A 389 7.92 -24.16 -2.44
CA LEU A 389 8.49 -25.39 -1.90
C LEU A 389 7.52 -26.57 -2.02
N GLN A 390 6.22 -26.35 -1.77
CA GLN A 390 5.19 -27.38 -1.96
C GLN A 390 5.09 -27.82 -3.44
N VAL A 391 5.10 -26.87 -4.38
CA VAL A 391 5.11 -27.18 -5.83
C VAL A 391 6.38 -27.95 -6.22
N LEU A 392 7.54 -27.58 -5.68
CA LEU A 392 8.80 -28.29 -5.93
C LEU A 392 8.78 -29.71 -5.36
N ALA A 393 8.19 -29.92 -4.19
CA ALA A 393 8.00 -31.25 -3.62
C ALA A 393 7.07 -32.13 -4.48
N LEU A 394 6.00 -31.56 -5.03
CA LEU A 394 5.12 -32.26 -5.98
C LEU A 394 5.85 -32.60 -7.29
N LEU A 395 6.67 -31.68 -7.82
CA LEU A 395 7.50 -31.94 -8.99
C LEU A 395 8.50 -33.08 -8.73
N ASP A 396 9.09 -33.13 -7.54
CA ASP A 396 10.02 -34.20 -7.15
C ASP A 396 9.31 -35.55 -6.99
N ALA A 397 8.10 -35.57 -6.39
CA ALA A 397 7.28 -36.78 -6.33
C ALA A 397 6.86 -37.28 -7.72
N ALA A 398 6.68 -36.37 -8.69
CA ALA A 398 6.31 -36.69 -10.06
C ALA A 398 7.49 -37.13 -10.96
N LYS A 399 8.76 -37.00 -10.51
CA LYS A 399 9.95 -37.35 -11.31
C LYS A 399 9.92 -38.78 -11.87
N GLY A 400 9.27 -39.72 -11.18
CA GLY A 400 9.12 -41.10 -11.65
C GLY A 400 8.07 -41.31 -12.74
N ALA A 401 7.15 -40.36 -12.93
CA ALA A 401 6.01 -40.48 -13.84
C ALA A 401 6.12 -39.62 -15.11
N VAL A 402 7.01 -38.63 -15.13
CA VAL A 402 7.15 -37.69 -16.25
C VAL A 402 8.18 -38.24 -17.26
N VAL A 403 7.69 -38.62 -18.45
CA VAL A 403 8.51 -39.19 -19.53
C VAL A 403 9.52 -38.19 -20.10
N ASP A 404 9.27 -36.89 -19.97
CA ASP A 404 10.18 -35.81 -20.40
C ASP A 404 10.78 -35.03 -19.22
N MET A 405 11.83 -35.62 -18.64
CA MET A 405 12.59 -35.04 -17.52
C MET A 405 13.24 -33.68 -17.85
N SER A 406 13.45 -33.35 -19.13
CA SER A 406 14.13 -32.11 -19.53
C SER A 406 13.31 -30.85 -19.18
N SER A 407 11.99 -30.92 -19.41
CA SER A 407 11.07 -29.82 -19.14
C SER A 407 10.89 -29.59 -17.63
N ALA A 408 10.76 -30.66 -16.85
CA ALA A 408 10.62 -30.59 -15.39
C ALA A 408 11.88 -30.02 -14.72
N VAL A 409 13.07 -30.45 -15.15
CA VAL A 409 14.35 -29.90 -14.65
C VAL A 409 14.48 -28.42 -14.99
N HIS A 410 14.08 -28.00 -16.20
CA HIS A 410 14.12 -26.60 -16.59
C HIS A 410 13.15 -25.73 -15.76
N ILE A 411 11.89 -26.16 -15.60
CA ILE A 411 10.88 -25.48 -14.78
C ILE A 411 11.36 -25.37 -13.33
N ARG A 412 11.89 -26.46 -12.75
CA ARG A 412 12.47 -26.50 -11.40
C ARG A 412 13.59 -25.46 -11.26
N SER A 413 14.54 -25.43 -12.20
CA SER A 413 15.65 -24.47 -12.17
C SER A 413 15.18 -23.02 -12.28
N CYS A 414 14.22 -22.73 -13.16
CA CYS A 414 13.65 -21.40 -13.33
C CYS A 414 12.90 -20.92 -12.09
N LEU A 415 12.06 -21.76 -11.49
CA LEU A 415 11.32 -21.44 -10.27
C LEU A 415 12.27 -21.13 -9.11
N ILE A 416 13.28 -21.98 -8.88
CA ILE A 416 14.21 -21.79 -7.76
C ILE A 416 15.06 -20.54 -7.98
N ARG A 417 15.63 -20.33 -9.18
CA ARG A 417 16.43 -19.13 -9.46
C ARG A 417 15.62 -17.85 -9.26
N ARG A 418 14.35 -17.85 -9.67
CA ARG A 418 13.48 -16.68 -9.48
C ARG A 418 13.14 -16.49 -8.01
N ALA A 419 12.73 -17.54 -7.31
CA ALA A 419 12.45 -17.48 -5.88
C ALA A 419 13.65 -16.90 -5.12
N LEU A 420 14.86 -17.42 -5.37
CA LEU A 420 16.09 -16.92 -4.77
C LEU A 420 16.38 -15.45 -5.09
N ALA A 421 16.13 -15.00 -6.33
CA ALA A 421 16.30 -13.59 -6.68
C ALA A 421 15.36 -12.67 -5.88
N VAL A 422 14.10 -13.09 -5.70
CA VAL A 422 13.10 -12.37 -4.90
C VAL A 422 13.47 -12.37 -3.42
N VAL A 423 13.86 -13.53 -2.86
CA VAL A 423 14.28 -13.62 -1.47
C VAL A 423 15.51 -12.74 -1.23
N TRP A 424 16.48 -12.78 -2.14
CA TRP A 424 17.71 -12.01 -2.02
C TRP A 424 17.44 -10.50 -1.97
N HIS A 425 16.70 -9.98 -2.95
CA HIS A 425 16.37 -8.55 -2.99
C HIS A 425 15.57 -8.11 -1.77
N SER A 426 14.66 -8.96 -1.29
CA SER A 426 13.82 -8.64 -0.14
C SER A 426 14.61 -8.68 1.16
N ALA A 427 15.42 -9.73 1.36
CA ALA A 427 16.27 -9.86 2.54
C ALA A 427 17.31 -8.74 2.64
N GLU A 428 17.93 -8.33 1.53
CA GLU A 428 18.84 -7.17 1.54
C GLU A 428 18.14 -5.87 1.96
N ARG A 429 16.92 -5.63 1.48
CA ARG A 429 16.11 -4.47 1.88
C ARG A 429 15.75 -4.53 3.36
N GLU A 430 15.25 -5.67 3.84
CA GLU A 430 14.81 -5.82 5.23
C GLU A 430 16.00 -5.79 6.20
N LEU A 431 17.15 -6.36 5.83
CA LEU A 431 18.39 -6.22 6.59
C LEU A 431 18.88 -4.77 6.67
N GLY A 432 18.53 -3.90 5.72
CA GLY A 432 18.85 -2.47 5.77
C GLY A 432 17.98 -1.65 6.73
N SER A 433 16.92 -2.25 7.28
CA SER A 433 15.82 -1.53 7.93
C SER A 433 15.72 -1.78 9.45
N SER A 434 14.59 -1.42 10.07
CA SER A 434 14.34 -1.48 11.52
C SER A 434 14.49 -2.88 12.13
N GLN A 435 14.75 -2.93 13.44
CA GLN A 435 15.01 -4.13 14.25
C GLN A 435 14.01 -5.29 14.05
N GLN A 436 12.71 -5.02 13.94
CA GLN A 436 11.67 -6.05 13.74
C GLN A 436 11.86 -6.85 12.44
N ARG A 437 12.38 -6.20 11.39
CA ARG A 437 12.50 -6.75 10.04
C ARG A 437 13.73 -7.67 9.88
N TRP A 438 14.63 -7.71 10.87
CA TRP A 438 15.78 -8.61 10.84
C TRP A 438 15.38 -10.07 11.06
N ALA A 439 14.36 -10.31 11.89
CA ALA A 439 13.81 -11.65 12.10
C ALA A 439 13.19 -12.20 10.81
N ASP A 440 12.41 -11.37 10.11
CA ASP A 440 11.82 -11.72 8.81
C ASP A 440 12.91 -11.98 7.75
N GLY A 441 13.96 -11.15 7.73
CA GLY A 441 15.12 -11.35 6.86
C GLY A 441 15.84 -12.68 7.11
N ALA A 442 16.02 -13.08 8.38
CA ALA A 442 16.61 -14.37 8.74
C ALA A 442 15.72 -15.53 8.31
N ALA A 443 14.41 -15.44 8.61
CA ALA A 443 13.41 -16.41 8.20
C ALA A 443 13.42 -16.63 6.68
N LEU A 444 13.47 -15.55 5.90
CA LEU A 444 13.58 -15.60 4.44
C LEU A 444 14.84 -16.34 3.97
N MET A 445 15.99 -16.10 4.60
CA MET A 445 17.24 -16.79 4.27
C MET A 445 17.21 -18.29 4.58
N GLU A 446 16.57 -18.71 5.67
CA GLU A 446 16.38 -20.13 5.97
C GLU A 446 15.54 -20.84 4.90
N ARG A 447 14.44 -20.22 4.43
CA ARG A 447 13.64 -20.79 3.31
C ARG A 447 14.43 -20.80 2.00
N ALA A 448 15.24 -19.78 1.74
CA ALA A 448 16.15 -19.78 0.58
C ALA A 448 17.18 -20.92 0.64
N GLN A 449 17.71 -21.25 1.82
CA GLN A 449 18.58 -22.41 1.99
C GLN A 449 17.84 -23.72 1.71
N ALA A 450 16.59 -23.85 2.18
CA ALA A 450 15.76 -25.01 1.85
C ALA A 450 15.53 -25.13 0.33
N LEU A 451 15.29 -24.02 -0.37
CA LEU A 451 15.15 -24.00 -1.84
C LEU A 451 16.44 -24.42 -2.56
N LEU A 452 17.61 -24.07 -2.02
CA LEU A 452 18.90 -24.42 -2.61
C LEU A 452 19.18 -25.93 -2.56
N ALA A 453 18.61 -26.66 -1.61
CA ALA A 453 18.70 -28.13 -1.57
C ALA A 453 18.06 -28.81 -2.79
N TYR A 454 17.21 -28.10 -3.54
CA TYR A 454 16.57 -28.59 -4.77
C TYR A 454 17.39 -28.31 -6.03
N LEU A 455 18.53 -27.62 -5.94
CA LEU A 455 19.42 -27.41 -7.08
C LEU A 455 20.68 -28.24 -6.94
N ASP A 456 21.17 -28.75 -8.07
CA ASP A 456 22.48 -29.40 -8.17
C ASP A 456 23.49 -28.48 -8.88
N GLY A 457 24.78 -28.62 -8.53
CA GLY A 457 25.90 -27.99 -9.26
C GLY A 457 26.61 -26.85 -8.54
N THR A 458 27.68 -26.35 -9.16
CA THR A 458 28.61 -25.37 -8.56
C THR A 458 27.99 -24.00 -8.28
N ALA A 459 27.02 -23.56 -9.10
CA ALA A 459 26.28 -22.31 -8.88
C ALA A 459 25.46 -22.34 -7.58
N VAL A 460 25.02 -23.54 -7.16
CA VAL A 460 24.25 -23.74 -5.93
C VAL A 460 25.12 -23.50 -4.73
N ALA A 461 26.33 -24.03 -4.73
CA ALA A 461 27.23 -23.87 -3.60
C ALA A 461 27.64 -22.40 -3.38
N GLU A 462 27.81 -21.60 -4.44
CA GLU A 462 28.01 -20.15 -4.28
C GLU A 462 26.77 -19.47 -3.67
N LEU A 463 25.57 -19.80 -4.13
CA LEU A 463 24.33 -19.25 -3.58
C LEU A 463 24.08 -19.70 -2.13
N SER A 464 24.35 -20.95 -1.80
CA SER A 464 24.29 -21.49 -0.43
C SER A 464 25.26 -20.78 0.49
N LEU A 465 26.48 -20.55 0.01
CA LEU A 465 27.48 -19.80 0.75
C LEU A 465 27.03 -18.37 1.04
N ARG A 466 26.47 -17.69 0.04
CA ARG A 466 25.92 -16.34 0.16
C ARG A 466 24.72 -16.29 1.11
N CYS A 467 23.78 -17.24 1.03
CA CYS A 467 22.62 -17.32 1.92
C CYS A 467 23.05 -17.61 3.37
N GLY A 468 24.02 -18.51 3.57
CA GLY A 468 24.59 -18.81 4.88
C GLY A 468 25.20 -17.57 5.55
N LEU A 469 25.96 -16.78 4.78
CA LEU A 469 26.55 -15.54 5.28
C LEU A 469 25.52 -14.45 5.59
N LEU A 470 24.51 -14.27 4.74
CA LEU A 470 23.43 -13.33 5.03
C LEU A 470 22.62 -13.76 6.25
N SER A 471 22.33 -15.05 6.42
CA SER A 471 21.65 -15.58 7.61
C SER A 471 22.47 -15.31 8.88
N ALA A 472 23.77 -15.62 8.84
CA ALA A 472 24.66 -15.35 9.97
C ALA A 472 24.69 -13.85 10.32
N ARG A 473 24.72 -12.97 9.32
CA ARG A 473 24.67 -11.52 9.53
C ARG A 473 23.32 -11.05 10.10
N ALA A 474 22.20 -11.66 9.67
CA ALA A 474 20.88 -11.37 10.18
C ALA A 474 20.78 -11.70 11.68
N HIS A 475 21.20 -12.91 12.06
CA HIS A 475 21.22 -13.35 13.44
C HIS A 475 22.17 -12.54 14.32
N LEU A 476 23.33 -12.12 13.83
CA LEU A 476 24.23 -11.21 14.56
C LEU A 476 23.58 -9.86 14.83
N ARG A 477 22.83 -9.32 13.86
CA ARG A 477 22.07 -8.07 14.05
C ARG A 477 20.96 -8.26 15.05
N GLN A 478 20.20 -9.35 14.96
CA GLN A 478 19.18 -9.70 15.95
C GLN A 478 19.78 -9.83 17.35
N ALA A 479 20.94 -10.47 17.49
CA ALA A 479 21.66 -10.57 18.76
C ALA A 479 22.12 -9.21 19.30
N SER A 480 22.49 -8.26 18.44
CA SER A 480 22.86 -6.91 18.87
C SER A 480 21.66 -6.06 19.32
N ALA A 481 20.46 -6.48 18.95
CA ALA A 481 19.20 -5.81 19.22
C ALA A 481 18.45 -6.39 20.43
N ALA A 482 18.63 -7.68 20.69
CA ALA A 482 17.97 -8.37 21.79
C ALA A 482 18.43 -7.80 23.14
N MET A 483 17.45 -7.52 24.02
CA MET A 483 17.69 -7.02 25.37
C MET A 483 17.87 -8.16 26.38
N VAL A 484 17.30 -9.34 26.08
CA VAL A 484 17.32 -10.51 26.95
C VAL A 484 18.61 -11.32 26.71
N PRO A 485 19.46 -11.56 27.73
CA PRO A 485 20.72 -12.27 27.55
C PRO A 485 20.60 -13.66 26.91
N GLU A 486 19.54 -14.40 27.22
CA GLU A 486 19.26 -15.72 26.64
C GLU A 486 18.96 -15.64 25.13
N GLU A 487 18.17 -14.65 24.71
CA GLU A 487 17.90 -14.41 23.28
C GLU A 487 19.17 -13.98 22.53
N VAL A 488 20.02 -13.17 23.16
CA VAL A 488 21.33 -12.78 22.61
C VAL A 488 22.20 -14.02 22.39
N ALA A 489 22.27 -14.92 23.39
CA ALA A 489 23.04 -16.15 23.29
C ALA A 489 22.48 -17.09 22.21
N ALA A 490 21.17 -17.28 22.15
CA ALA A 490 20.51 -18.09 21.13
C ALA A 490 20.73 -17.56 19.71
N CYS A 491 20.60 -16.24 19.50
CA CYS A 491 20.85 -15.62 18.19
C CYS A 491 22.32 -15.73 17.79
N ARG A 492 23.27 -15.60 18.72
CA ARG A 492 24.70 -15.79 18.45
C ARG A 492 25.02 -17.24 18.07
N LEU A 493 24.42 -18.21 18.74
CA LEU A 493 24.60 -19.63 18.41
C LEU A 493 24.12 -19.91 16.98
N ARG A 494 22.91 -19.47 16.62
CA ARG A 494 22.37 -19.61 15.25
C ARG A 494 23.25 -18.91 14.21
N ALA A 495 23.79 -17.73 14.53
CA ALA A 495 24.73 -17.05 13.65
C ALA A 495 26.00 -17.87 13.41
N ALA A 496 26.54 -18.48 14.47
CA ALA A 496 27.73 -19.33 14.39
C ALA A 496 27.46 -20.62 13.60
N GLU A 497 26.30 -21.25 13.80
CA GLU A 497 25.88 -22.44 13.06
C GLU A 497 25.72 -22.15 11.56
N ALA A 498 25.05 -21.05 11.21
CA ALA A 498 24.88 -20.62 9.82
C ALA A 498 26.23 -20.31 9.15
N ALA A 499 27.15 -19.68 9.87
CA ALA A 499 28.50 -19.41 9.40
C ALA A 499 29.33 -20.68 9.20
N ALA A 500 29.26 -21.61 10.16
CA ALA A 500 29.95 -22.88 10.09
C ALA A 500 29.44 -23.75 8.93
N GLU A 501 28.13 -23.71 8.66
CA GLU A 501 27.54 -24.39 7.50
C GLU A 501 27.97 -23.74 6.18
N ALA A 502 28.02 -22.41 6.12
CA ALA A 502 28.59 -21.68 4.98
C ALA A 502 30.06 -22.07 4.75
N LEU A 503 30.87 -22.18 5.81
CA LEU A 503 32.25 -22.63 5.70
C LEU A 503 32.37 -24.08 5.23
N ARG A 504 31.54 -24.99 5.75
CA ARG A 504 31.50 -26.40 5.33
C ARG A 504 31.15 -26.53 3.85
N THR A 505 30.10 -25.85 3.39
CA THR A 505 29.71 -25.80 1.97
C THR A 505 30.80 -25.21 1.09
N SER A 506 31.54 -24.19 1.56
CA SER A 506 32.70 -23.63 0.83
C SER A 506 33.85 -24.63 0.66
N ARG A 507 34.09 -25.49 1.65
CA ARG A 507 35.16 -26.50 1.61
C ARG A 507 34.79 -27.72 0.78
N ALA A 508 33.50 -28.05 0.74
CA ALA A 508 32.98 -29.18 -0.03
C ALA A 508 32.98 -28.93 -1.54
N LEU A 509 33.19 -27.69 -2.01
CA LEU A 509 33.25 -27.32 -3.42
C LEU A 509 34.51 -27.93 -4.11
N PRO A 510 34.36 -28.95 -4.97
CA PRO A 510 35.49 -29.52 -5.69
C PRO A 510 36.00 -28.52 -6.75
N GLY A 511 37.31 -28.24 -6.75
CA GLY A 511 37.96 -27.39 -7.75
C GLY A 511 38.31 -25.96 -7.32
N ALA A 512 38.07 -25.57 -6.06
CA ALA A 512 38.44 -24.24 -5.55
C ALA A 512 39.95 -23.92 -5.64
N GLY A 513 40.80 -24.96 -5.72
CA GLY A 513 42.25 -24.81 -5.85
C GLY A 513 42.76 -24.43 -7.25
N HIS A 514 41.93 -24.48 -8.31
CA HIS A 514 42.36 -24.21 -9.69
C HIS A 514 41.57 -23.11 -10.41
N MET A 515 40.55 -22.52 -9.78
CA MET A 515 39.80 -21.37 -10.31
C MET A 515 40.48 -20.03 -9.97
N GLY A 516 41.70 -19.82 -10.46
CA GLY A 516 42.56 -18.66 -10.18
C GLY A 516 42.10 -17.30 -10.73
N GLY A 517 40.82 -17.08 -11.05
CA GLY A 517 40.38 -15.88 -11.78
C GLY A 517 39.06 -15.23 -11.36
N SER A 518 38.22 -15.85 -10.50
CA SER A 518 36.94 -15.22 -10.15
C SER A 518 37.08 -14.38 -8.87
N GLY A 519 37.09 -13.06 -9.01
CA GLY A 519 37.12 -12.12 -7.88
C GLY A 519 35.96 -12.26 -6.88
N GLY A 520 34.95 -13.08 -7.18
CA GLY A 520 33.84 -13.43 -6.29
C GLY A 520 34.28 -14.28 -5.10
N LEU A 521 35.12 -15.30 -5.31
CA LEU A 521 35.57 -16.23 -4.26
C LEU A 521 36.45 -15.53 -3.22
N LEU A 522 37.31 -14.60 -3.64
CA LEU A 522 38.15 -13.78 -2.74
C LEU A 522 37.32 -12.83 -1.86
N ARG A 523 36.25 -12.23 -2.41
CA ARG A 523 35.32 -11.40 -1.62
C ARG A 523 34.57 -12.25 -0.60
N LEU A 524 34.21 -13.47 -0.97
CA LEU A 524 33.53 -14.42 -0.11
C LEU A 524 34.41 -14.92 1.03
N GLN A 525 35.66 -15.27 0.75
CA GLN A 525 36.67 -15.61 1.77
C GLN A 525 36.93 -14.46 2.73
N ALA A 526 36.98 -13.22 2.25
CA ALA A 526 37.13 -12.04 3.11
C ALA A 526 35.92 -11.83 4.04
N VAL A 527 34.69 -12.06 3.56
CA VAL A 527 33.49 -11.97 4.40
C VAL A 527 33.44 -13.10 5.43
N LEU A 528 33.83 -14.32 5.05
CA LEU A 528 33.94 -15.46 5.98
C LEU A 528 34.98 -15.19 7.06
N ALA A 529 36.11 -14.57 6.71
CA ALA A 529 37.13 -14.13 7.66
C ALA A 529 36.62 -13.03 8.61
N GLU A 530 35.94 -12.00 8.10
CA GLU A 530 35.32 -10.96 8.93
C GLU A 530 34.28 -11.56 9.89
N LEU A 531 33.54 -12.58 9.45
CA LEU A 531 32.48 -13.20 10.23
C LEU A 531 33.00 -14.18 11.29
N ASP A 532 34.01 -14.98 10.97
CA ASP A 532 34.73 -15.80 11.95
C ASP A 532 35.38 -14.93 13.03
N PHE A 533 36.02 -13.83 12.62
CA PHE A 533 36.59 -12.83 13.54
C PHE A 533 35.52 -12.23 14.47
N ALA A 534 34.38 -11.81 13.92
CA ALA A 534 33.27 -11.27 14.70
C ALA A 534 32.71 -12.30 15.70
N LEU A 535 32.58 -13.55 15.30
CA LEU A 535 32.11 -14.64 16.18
C LEU A 535 33.11 -14.94 17.30
N ARG A 536 34.42 -14.94 17.02
CA ARG A 536 35.45 -15.13 18.04
C ARG A 536 35.50 -13.98 19.05
N LEU A 537 35.39 -12.74 18.58
CA LEU A 537 35.28 -11.56 19.47
C LEU A 537 34.05 -11.64 20.38
N LEU A 538 32.91 -12.08 19.85
CA LEU A 538 31.68 -12.23 20.63
C LEU A 538 31.74 -13.41 21.62
N GLY A 539 32.42 -14.50 21.25
CA GLY A 539 32.69 -15.63 22.13
C GLY A 539 33.61 -15.27 23.30
N ALA A 540 34.63 -14.47 23.06
CA ALA A 540 35.54 -13.98 24.10
C ALA A 540 34.83 -13.04 25.09
N ALA A 541 33.95 -12.16 24.59
CA ALA A 541 33.14 -11.28 25.43
C ALA A 541 32.16 -12.04 26.35
N HIS A 542 31.67 -13.20 25.92
CA HIS A 542 30.69 -13.96 26.71
C HIS A 542 31.33 -14.86 27.77
N LYS A 543 32.55 -15.37 27.53
CA LYS A 543 33.25 -16.26 28.48
C LYS A 543 33.80 -15.53 29.71
N GLY A 544 33.68 -14.20 29.81
CA GLY A 544 34.28 -13.42 30.90
C GLY A 544 35.79 -13.64 31.05
N ALA A 545 36.43 -14.21 30.03
CA ALA A 545 37.81 -14.65 30.09
C ALA A 545 38.70 -13.40 30.03
N ALA A 546 39.71 -13.34 30.89
CA ALA A 546 40.77 -12.32 30.90
C ALA A 546 41.67 -12.35 29.65
N VAL A 547 41.16 -12.89 28.54
CA VAL A 547 41.80 -12.90 27.24
C VAL A 547 41.48 -11.55 26.61
N GLY A 548 42.43 -10.61 26.72
CA GLY A 548 42.27 -9.26 26.19
C GLY A 548 41.93 -9.29 24.68
N PRO A 549 41.17 -8.29 24.16
CA PRO A 549 40.74 -8.23 22.77
C PRO A 549 41.88 -8.35 21.74
N ARG A 550 43.12 -8.05 22.16
CA ARG A 550 44.35 -8.23 21.39
C ARG A 550 44.69 -9.71 21.13
N GLN A 551 44.55 -10.59 22.11
CA GLN A 551 44.89 -12.02 21.98
C GLN A 551 43.91 -12.72 21.04
N VAL A 552 42.62 -12.41 21.17
CA VAL A 552 41.56 -12.90 20.27
C VAL A 552 41.80 -12.46 18.83
N ALA A 553 42.29 -11.23 18.64
CA ALA A 553 42.63 -10.72 17.32
C ALA A 553 43.85 -11.41 16.69
N LEU A 554 44.85 -11.77 17.51
CA LEU A 554 46.03 -12.52 17.08
C LEU A 554 45.68 -13.98 16.71
N GLU A 555 44.94 -14.70 17.55
CA GLU A 555 44.50 -16.08 17.28
C GLU A 555 43.58 -16.18 16.05
N ALA A 556 42.78 -15.13 15.79
CA ALA A 556 41.99 -15.04 14.57
C ALA A 556 42.87 -14.78 13.34
N ALA A 557 43.89 -13.93 13.44
CA ALA A 557 44.83 -13.65 12.36
C ALA A 557 45.66 -14.88 11.95
N GLU A 558 46.10 -15.69 12.92
CA GLU A 558 46.87 -16.93 12.69
C GLU A 558 46.07 -18.00 11.93
N SER A 559 44.74 -17.99 12.04
CA SER A 559 43.87 -18.94 11.33
C SER A 559 43.50 -18.54 9.89
N LEU A 560 43.93 -17.35 9.45
CA LEU A 560 43.74 -16.87 8.08
C LEU A 560 44.96 -17.22 7.22
N THR A 561 44.73 -17.70 5.99
CA THR A 561 45.82 -18.05 5.06
C THR A 561 46.78 -16.86 4.83
N PRO A 562 48.09 -17.11 4.65
CA PRO A 562 49.18 -16.17 5.00
C PRO A 562 49.32 -14.89 4.15
N ARG A 563 48.43 -14.61 3.18
CA ARG A 563 48.53 -13.42 2.31
C ARG A 563 47.41 -12.39 2.45
N THR A 564 46.38 -12.69 3.24
CA THR A 564 45.16 -11.87 3.40
C THR A 564 44.91 -11.18 4.76
N PRO A 565 45.61 -11.48 5.88
CA PRO A 565 45.17 -10.98 7.20
C PRO A 565 45.40 -9.48 7.38
N ALA A 566 46.56 -8.93 6.98
CA ALA A 566 46.88 -7.51 7.19
C ALA A 566 45.91 -6.55 6.47
N VAL A 567 45.57 -6.82 5.20
CA VAL A 567 44.65 -5.97 4.43
C VAL A 567 43.23 -6.01 4.99
N ALA A 568 42.77 -7.17 5.49
CA ALA A 568 41.48 -7.29 6.14
C ALA A 568 41.46 -6.51 7.48
N LEU A 569 42.51 -6.67 8.31
CA LEU A 569 42.66 -5.96 9.58
C LEU A 569 42.72 -4.43 9.41
N LEU A 570 43.42 -3.93 8.38
CA LEU A 570 43.44 -2.50 8.03
C LEU A 570 42.07 -1.96 7.63
N ARG A 571 41.29 -2.71 6.84
CA ARG A 571 39.92 -2.31 6.46
C ARG A 571 38.99 -2.28 7.68
N MET A 572 39.14 -3.23 8.59
CA MET A 572 38.38 -3.25 9.85
C MET A 572 38.74 -2.08 10.75
N ALA A 573 40.04 -1.77 10.92
CA ALA A 573 40.51 -0.61 11.66
C ALA A 573 39.92 0.70 11.11
N GLY A 574 39.92 0.87 9.78
CA GLY A 574 39.34 2.05 9.13
C GLY A 574 37.82 2.19 9.29
N ARG A 575 37.09 1.08 9.48
CA ARG A 575 35.65 1.10 9.78
C ARG A 575 35.38 1.39 11.26
N ALA A 576 36.16 0.80 12.17
CA ALA A 576 36.05 1.02 13.60
C ALA A 576 36.38 2.48 13.97
N ALA A 577 37.41 3.08 13.35
CA ALA A 577 37.81 4.46 13.57
C ALA A 577 36.72 5.49 13.18
N ARG A 578 35.76 5.13 12.32
CA ARG A 578 34.66 6.01 11.90
C ARG A 578 33.45 5.99 12.83
N ARG A 579 33.44 5.12 13.85
CA ARG A 579 32.32 4.98 14.79
C ARG A 579 32.67 5.61 16.15
N PRO A 580 31.81 6.49 16.71
CA PRO A 580 32.04 7.06 18.05
C PRO A 580 32.21 5.96 19.10
N GLY A 581 33.23 6.06 19.96
CA GLY A 581 33.47 5.10 21.05
C GLY A 581 34.20 3.81 20.68
N GLN A 582 34.61 3.60 19.42
CA GLN A 582 35.33 2.37 18.99
C GLN A 582 36.84 2.57 18.74
N GLY A 583 37.44 3.62 19.33
CA GLY A 583 38.86 3.94 19.16
C GLY A 583 39.81 2.83 19.60
N SER A 584 39.51 2.12 20.70
CA SER A 584 40.35 1.00 21.17
C SER A 584 40.30 -0.21 20.23
N ALA A 585 39.14 -0.51 19.67
CA ALA A 585 38.98 -1.59 18.69
C ALA A 585 39.76 -1.29 17.40
N ALA A 586 39.75 -0.03 16.93
CA ALA A 586 40.55 0.40 15.80
C ALA A 586 42.06 0.24 16.08
N LEU A 587 42.51 0.65 17.27
CA LEU A 587 43.90 0.53 17.70
C LEU A 587 44.35 -0.94 17.76
N HIS A 588 43.53 -1.84 18.30
CA HIS A 588 43.85 -3.26 18.36
C HIS A 588 43.88 -3.93 16.99
N CYS A 589 43.01 -3.53 16.05
CA CYS A 589 43.05 -4.02 14.68
C CYS A 589 44.34 -3.57 13.96
N LEU A 590 44.80 -2.33 14.20
CA LEU A 590 46.07 -1.83 13.67
C LEU A 590 47.27 -2.59 14.26
N GLN A 591 47.27 -2.83 15.57
CA GLN A 591 48.32 -3.59 16.25
C GLN A 591 48.40 -5.04 15.76
N ALA A 592 47.25 -5.70 15.59
CA ALA A 592 47.19 -7.05 15.03
C ALA A 592 47.61 -7.07 13.55
N SER A 593 47.28 -6.02 12.78
CA SER A 593 47.75 -5.90 11.40
C SER A 593 49.26 -5.73 11.30
N SER A 594 49.87 -4.99 12.23
CA SER A 594 51.33 -4.82 12.30
C SER A 594 52.01 -6.15 12.59
N ALA A 595 51.53 -6.86 13.63
CA ALA A 595 52.07 -8.17 13.99
C ALA A 595 51.95 -9.19 12.84
N ALA A 596 50.79 -9.24 12.19
CA ALA A 596 50.59 -10.13 11.03
C ALA A 596 51.45 -9.73 9.80
N ALA A 597 51.79 -8.45 9.65
CA ALA A 597 52.70 -7.99 8.60
C ALA A 597 54.15 -8.36 8.93
N GLU A 598 54.56 -8.24 10.19
CA GLU A 598 55.89 -8.64 10.67
C GLU A 598 56.14 -10.14 10.51
N ASP A 599 55.15 -10.99 10.76
CA ASP A 599 55.27 -12.45 10.59
C ASP A 599 55.27 -12.90 9.11
N THR A 600 54.74 -12.07 8.20
CA THR A 600 54.66 -12.38 6.76
C THR A 600 55.75 -11.69 5.94
N ALA A 601 56.42 -10.69 6.49
CA ALA A 601 57.56 -10.03 5.89
C ALA A 601 58.84 -10.84 6.10
N GLY A 602 59.34 -11.45 5.03
CA GLY A 602 60.76 -11.79 4.95
C GLY A 602 61.63 -10.52 5.09
N PRO A 603 62.97 -10.63 5.18
CA PRO A 603 63.89 -9.56 5.61
C PRO A 603 64.00 -8.31 4.70
N LYS A 604 63.04 -8.07 3.80
CA LYS A 604 62.93 -6.88 2.96
C LYS A 604 61.51 -6.28 2.90
N GLY A 605 60.59 -6.67 3.79
CA GLY A 605 59.21 -6.15 3.84
C GLY A 605 59.03 -5.11 4.94
#